data_AF-A0A4Q3T1X4-F1
#
_entry.id   AF-A0A4Q3T1X4-F1
#
_cell.length_a   1.000
_cell.length_b   1.000
_cell.length_c   1.000
_cell.angle_alpha   90.00
_cell.angle_beta   90.00
_cell.angle_gamma   90.00
#
_symmetry.space_group_name_H-M   'P 1'
#
loop_
_entity.id
_entity.type
_entity.pdbx_description
1 polymer ?
#
loop_
_entity_poly.entity_id
_entity_poly.type
_entity_poly.pdbx_seq_one_letter_code
_entity_poly.pdbx_strand_id
1 'polypeptide(L)'
;MEEDARKFLIRIVRSITAALLFLLSNMTFGIFFGWLFFEGSPTMGNFIFYAWLLLTLMLLLWYLKKIWSVDDVNPDEDVNPDKDWDHHGKDLDQPDRVS
;
A
#
# COMPACT_ATOMS: atom_id res chain seq x y z
N MET A 1 4.14 18.59 -10.87
CA MET A 1 3.98 17.69 -12.06
C MET A 1 4.74 16.37 -11.86
N GLU A 2 6.05 16.40 -11.57
CA GLU A 2 6.83 15.16 -11.35
C GLU A 2 6.45 14.40 -10.07
N GLU A 3 6.27 15.10 -8.95
CA GLU A 3 5.92 14.45 -7.67
C GLU A 3 4.54 13.79 -7.69
N ASP A 4 3.59 14.37 -8.42
CA ASP A 4 2.21 13.88 -8.51
C ASP A 4 2.14 12.60 -9.36
N ALA A 5 2.87 12.58 -10.48
CA ALA A 5 3.07 11.37 -11.27
C ALA A 5 3.78 10.27 -10.46
N ARG A 6 4.78 10.64 -9.63
CA ARG A 6 5.48 9.70 -8.74
C ARG A 6 4.55 9.09 -7.70
N LYS A 7 3.71 9.89 -7.02
CA LYS A 7 2.71 9.43 -6.04
C LYS A 7 1.73 8.44 -6.69
N PHE A 8 1.24 8.76 -7.89
CA PHE A 8 0.35 7.90 -8.66
C PHE A 8 0.99 6.55 -9.03
N LEU A 9 2.21 6.55 -9.55
CA LEU A 9 2.93 5.31 -9.88
C LEU A 9 3.19 4.44 -8.64
N ILE A 10 3.57 5.05 -7.51
CA ILE A 10 3.77 4.32 -6.26
C ILE A 10 2.46 3.65 -5.81
N ARG A 11 1.32 4.34 -5.96
CA ARG A 11 -0.01 3.79 -5.65
C ARG A 11 -0.34 2.57 -6.51
N ILE A 12 -0.08 2.67 -7.82
CA ILE A 12 -0.25 1.55 -8.75
C ILE A 12 0.63 0.38 -8.34
N VAL A 13 1.93 0.62 -8.14
CA VAL A 13 2.87 -0.44 -7.74
C VAL A 13 2.41 -1.12 -6.46
N ARG A 14 2.01 -0.35 -5.43
CA ARG A 14 1.47 -0.92 -4.18
C ARG A 14 0.22 -1.77 -4.40
N SER A 15 -0.68 -1.35 -5.28
CA SER A 15 -1.88 -2.13 -5.62
C SER A 15 -1.53 -3.44 -6.33
N ILE A 16 -0.60 -3.41 -7.28
CA ILE A 16 -0.16 -4.58 -8.05
C ILE A 16 0.60 -5.54 -7.14
N THR A 17 1.53 -5.05 -6.32
CA THR A 17 2.27 -5.87 -5.36
C THR A 17 1.33 -6.55 -4.36
N ALA A 18 0.32 -5.84 -3.83
CA ALA A 18 -0.66 -6.44 -2.94
C ALA A 18 -1.46 -7.56 -3.64
N ALA A 19 -1.91 -7.33 -4.88
CA ALA A 19 -2.62 -8.34 -5.67
C ALA A 19 -1.72 -9.56 -5.99
N LEU A 20 -0.45 -9.33 -6.32
CA LEU A 20 0.54 -10.40 -6.56
C LEU A 20 0.79 -11.24 -5.31
N LEU A 21 0.99 -10.61 -4.15
CA LEU A 21 1.18 -11.31 -2.88
C LEU A 21 -0.06 -12.12 -2.50
N PHE A 22 -1.24 -11.57 -2.74
CA PHE A 22 -2.51 -12.29 -2.57
C PHE A 22 -2.56 -13.52 -3.47
N LEU A 23 -2.28 -13.38 -4.77
CA LEU A 23 -2.30 -14.49 -5.72
C LEU A 23 -1.27 -15.56 -5.34
N LEU A 24 -0.05 -15.15 -5.00
CA LEU A 24 1.03 -16.05 -4.62
C LEU A 24 0.66 -16.84 -3.36
N SER A 25 0.18 -16.17 -2.31
CA SER A 25 -0.31 -16.85 -1.11
C SER A 25 -1.43 -17.83 -1.46
N ASN A 26 -2.44 -17.44 -2.22
CA ASN A 26 -3.55 -18.32 -2.58
C ASN A 26 -3.08 -19.54 -3.39
N MET A 27 -2.13 -19.36 -4.31
CA MET A 27 -1.54 -20.47 -5.05
C MET A 27 -0.73 -21.39 -4.14
N THR A 28 0.08 -20.85 -3.24
CA THR A 28 0.83 -21.64 -2.26
C THR A 28 -0.12 -22.44 -1.38
N PHE A 29 -1.12 -21.83 -0.76
CA PHE A 29 -2.07 -22.55 0.09
C PHE A 29 -2.95 -23.53 -0.72
N GLY A 30 -3.37 -23.16 -1.93
CA GLY A 30 -4.24 -24.00 -2.77
C GLY A 30 -3.55 -25.25 -3.28
N ILE A 31 -2.29 -25.12 -3.69
CA ILE A 31 -1.49 -26.25 -4.19
C ILE A 31 -0.95 -27.08 -3.03
N PHE A 32 -0.46 -26.44 -1.95
CA PHE A 32 0.20 -27.15 -0.84
C PHE A 32 -0.76 -28.03 -0.04
N PHE A 33 -2.01 -27.60 0.16
CA PHE A 33 -3.02 -28.42 0.83
C PHE A 33 -3.68 -29.45 -0.08
N GLY A 34 -3.39 -29.45 -1.39
CA GLY A 34 -4.03 -30.34 -2.36
C GLY A 34 -5.53 -30.09 -2.55
N TRP A 35 -6.08 -29.02 -1.93
CA TRP A 35 -7.50 -28.67 -1.96
C TRP A 35 -7.96 -28.09 -3.32
N LEU A 36 -7.03 -27.86 -4.24
CA LEU A 36 -7.30 -27.44 -5.60
C LEU A 36 -7.86 -28.58 -6.49
N PHE A 37 -7.56 -29.83 -6.17
CA PHE A 37 -7.99 -30.99 -6.96
C PHE A 37 -9.12 -31.74 -6.25
N PHE A 38 -10.25 -31.87 -6.93
CA PHE A 38 -11.37 -32.69 -6.49
C PHE A 38 -11.12 -34.14 -6.89
N GLU A 39 -10.26 -34.86 -6.17
CA GLU A 39 -10.13 -36.31 -6.31
C GLU A 39 -11.36 -37.00 -5.66
N GLY A 40 -12.47 -37.05 -6.40
CA GLY A 40 -13.61 -37.94 -6.14
C GLY A 40 -14.70 -37.46 -5.17
N SER A 41 -14.38 -36.78 -4.07
CA SER A 41 -15.40 -36.29 -3.11
C SER A 41 -15.00 -34.97 -2.43
N PRO A 42 -15.91 -33.99 -2.28
CA PRO A 42 -15.62 -32.74 -1.59
C PRO A 42 -15.34 -33.01 -0.11
N THR A 43 -14.07 -32.90 0.29
CA THR A 43 -13.62 -33.01 1.68
C THR A 43 -13.78 -31.67 2.40
N MET A 44 -13.92 -31.71 3.74
CA MET A 44 -14.07 -30.52 4.60
C MET A 44 -12.97 -29.47 4.39
N GLY A 45 -11.78 -29.92 3.98
CA GLY A 45 -10.64 -29.06 3.68
C GLY A 45 -10.91 -28.06 2.55
N ASN A 46 -11.55 -28.48 1.46
CA ASN A 46 -11.87 -27.58 0.35
C ASN A 46 -12.79 -26.44 0.81
N PHE A 47 -13.75 -26.72 1.69
CA PHE A 47 -14.66 -25.70 2.20
C PHE A 47 -13.93 -24.61 3.01
N ILE A 48 -12.97 -25.01 3.83
CA ILE A 48 -12.10 -24.10 4.59
C ILE A 48 -11.22 -23.30 3.62
N PHE A 49 -10.69 -23.93 2.57
CA PHE A 49 -9.93 -23.23 1.53
C PHE A 49 -10.73 -22.12 0.86
N TYR A 50 -11.92 -22.45 0.36
CA TYR A 50 -12.75 -21.49 -0.36
C TYR A 50 -13.23 -20.37 0.55
N ALA A 51 -13.55 -20.68 1.82
CA ALA A 51 -13.87 -19.66 2.82
C ALA A 51 -12.69 -18.73 3.08
N TRP A 52 -11.47 -19.27 3.24
CA TRP A 52 -10.25 -18.47 3.41
C TRP A 52 -9.93 -17.62 2.18
N LEU A 53 -10.06 -18.20 0.98
CA LEU A 53 -9.84 -17.51 -0.30
C LEU A 53 -10.83 -16.37 -0.48
N LEU A 54 -12.11 -16.57 -0.16
CA LEU A 54 -13.13 -15.52 -0.17
C LEU A 54 -12.82 -14.42 0.86
N LEU A 55 -12.44 -14.80 2.08
CA LEU A 55 -12.14 -13.87 3.15
C LEU A 55 -10.94 -12.99 2.78
N THR A 56 -9.86 -13.60 2.31
CA THR A 56 -8.66 -12.88 1.85
C THR A 56 -8.94 -12.04 0.59
N LEU A 57 -9.82 -12.48 -0.31
CA LEU A 57 -10.24 -11.71 -1.48
C LEU A 57 -11.02 -10.46 -1.08
N MET A 58 -11.96 -10.58 -0.14
CA MET A 58 -12.68 -9.42 0.40
C MET A 58 -11.72 -8.42 1.06
N LEU A 59 -10.74 -8.94 1.80
CA LEU A 59 -9.72 -8.12 2.46
C LEU A 59 -8.84 -7.38 1.44
N LEU A 60 -8.48 -8.03 0.32
CA LEU A 60 -7.77 -7.41 -0.80
C LEU A 60 -8.60 -6.28 -1.41
N LEU A 61 -9.87 -6.53 -1.74
CA LEU A 61 -10.76 -5.50 -2.31
C LEU A 61 -10.93 -4.31 -1.37
N TRP A 62 -11.07 -4.56 -0.07
CA TRP A 62 -11.13 -3.51 0.94
C TRP A 62 -9.80 -2.73 1.04
N TYR A 63 -8.67 -3.42 1.01
CA TYR A 63 -7.34 -2.80 1.04
C TYR A 63 -7.10 -1.91 -0.19
N LEU A 64 -7.46 -2.39 -1.38
CA LEU A 64 -7.39 -1.59 -2.61
C LEU A 64 -8.29 -0.35 -2.46
N LYS A 65 -9.56 -0.53 -2.09
CA LYS A 65 -10.48 0.61 -1.89
C LYS A 65 -9.92 1.63 -0.88
N LYS A 66 -9.29 1.17 0.21
CA LYS A 66 -8.65 2.04 1.20
C LYS A 66 -7.46 2.79 0.62
N ILE A 67 -6.58 2.11 -0.13
CA ILE A 67 -5.50 2.77 -0.87
C ILE A 67 -6.05 3.87 -1.76
N TRP A 68 -7.19 3.62 -2.44
CA TRP A 68 -7.82 4.55 -3.37
C TRP A 68 -8.61 5.69 -2.70
N SER A 69 -8.92 5.58 -1.41
CA SER A 69 -9.78 6.53 -0.68
C SER A 69 -9.03 7.46 0.28
N VAL A 70 -7.72 7.30 0.45
CA VAL A 70 -6.89 8.12 1.37
C VAL A 70 -6.14 9.25 0.64
N ASP A 71 -6.23 9.35 -0.68
CA ASP A 71 -5.52 10.38 -1.45
C ASP A 71 -6.42 11.57 -1.84
N ASP A 72 -7.10 12.15 -0.88
CA ASP A 72 -7.21 13.61 -0.76
C ASP A 72 -5.89 14.14 -0.18
N VAL A 73 -4.79 13.92 -0.92
CA VAL A 73 -3.54 14.64 -0.69
C VAL A 73 -3.82 16.08 -1.08
N ASN A 74 -3.88 16.94 -0.06
CA ASN A 74 -4.21 18.34 -0.20
C ASN A 74 -3.09 19.06 -1.02
N PRO A 75 -3.38 19.54 -2.25
CA PRO A 75 -2.37 20.19 -3.10
C PRO A 75 -1.94 21.58 -2.61
N ASP A 76 -2.52 22.05 -1.50
CA ASP A 76 -2.20 23.35 -0.92
C ASP A 76 -1.05 23.28 0.12
N GLU A 77 -0.74 22.10 0.68
CA GLU A 77 0.23 21.98 1.78
C GLU A 77 1.69 21.90 1.28
N ASP A 78 1.91 21.45 0.04
CA ASP A 78 3.23 21.38 -0.61
C ASP A 78 3.57 22.65 -1.42
N VAL A 79 2.62 23.58 -1.56
CA VAL A 79 2.81 24.94 -2.11
C VAL A 79 2.84 25.97 -1.00
N ASN A 80 3.32 25.63 0.20
CA ASN A 80 3.59 26.65 1.21
C ASN A 80 5.08 27.02 1.22
N PRO A 81 5.49 28.11 0.55
CA PRO A 81 6.89 28.49 0.44
C PRO A 81 7.48 28.97 1.78
N ASP A 82 6.68 29.15 2.82
CA ASP A 82 7.12 29.54 4.17
C ASP A 82 7.81 28.39 4.94
N LYS A 83 7.49 27.12 4.63
CA LYS A 83 7.95 25.92 5.35
C LYS A 83 9.43 25.60 5.11
N ASP A 84 10.01 26.15 4.05
CA ASP A 84 11.43 26.02 3.69
C ASP A 84 12.34 27.00 4.47
N TRP A 85 11.81 28.15 4.89
CA TRP A 85 12.59 29.18 5.60
C TRP A 85 12.89 28.83 7.06
N ASP A 86 12.15 27.90 7.65
CA ASP A 86 12.30 27.47 9.05
C ASP A 86 13.58 26.67 9.31
N HIS A 87 14.22 26.15 8.26
CA HIS A 87 15.49 25.43 8.37
C HIS A 87 16.72 26.30 8.11
N HIS A 88 16.57 27.50 7.55
CA HIS A 88 17.68 28.42 7.24
C HIS A 88 17.80 29.62 8.18
N GLY A 89 16.80 29.89 9.02
CA GLY A 89 16.79 31.04 9.94
C GLY A 89 17.63 30.92 11.22
N LYS A 90 18.32 29.78 11.47
CA LYS A 90 19.07 29.56 12.72
C LYS A 90 20.56 29.96 12.67
N ASP A 91 21.06 30.32 11.49
CA ASP A 91 22.50 30.55 11.29
C ASP A 91 22.87 32.04 11.20
N LEU A 92 21.89 32.94 11.28
CA LEU A 92 22.10 34.39 11.10
C LEU A 92 22.13 35.20 12.41
N ASP A 93 22.07 34.55 13.58
CA ASP A 93 22.02 35.22 14.89
C ASP A 93 23.33 35.11 15.68
N GLN A 94 24.47 35.17 14.98
CA GLN A 94 25.78 35.24 15.63
C GLN A 94 26.37 36.65 15.45
N PRO A 95 26.13 37.59 16.38
CA PRO A 95 26.80 38.88 16.36
C PRO A 95 28.29 38.68 16.62
N ASP A 96 29.06 39.08 15.63
CA ASP A 96 30.48 39.39 15.64
C ASP A 96 30.82 40.33 16.81
N ARG A 97 31.06 39.75 17.99
CA ARG A 97 31.75 40.48 19.06
C ARG A 97 33.24 40.52 18.76
N VAL A 98 33.61 41.55 18.01
CA VAL A 98 34.95 42.14 17.99
C VAL A 98 35.25 42.69 19.39
N SER A 99 36.38 42.25 19.97
CA SER A 99 37.09 42.96 21.04
C SER A 99 38.58 42.76 20.86
#